data_AF-M8DCK9-F1
#
_entry.id   AF-M8DCK9-F1
#
_cell.length_a   1.000
_cell.length_b   1.000
_cell.length_c   1.000
_cell.angle_alpha   90.00
_cell.angle_beta   90.00
_cell.angle_gamma   90.00
#
_symmetry.space_group_name_H-M   'P 1'
#
loop_
_entity.id
_entity.type
_entity.pdbx_description
1 polymer ?
#
loop_
_entity_poly.entity_id
_entity_poly.type
_entity_poly.pdbx_seq_one_letter_code
_entity_poly.pdbx_strand_id
1 'polypeptide(L)' 'MGVDTMEITQKMIDDVRRQLEQAAKNAGYNFLDPEIVKISQKLDKLIVAHMIQDGKRP' A
#
# COMPACT_ATOMS: atom_id res chain seq x y z
N MET A 1 9.08 -17.74 -16.92
CA MET A 1 8.54 -17.66 -15.54
C MET A 1 8.92 -16.29 -15.01
N GLY A 2 7.97 -15.36 -14.93
CA GLY A 2 8.26 -13.97 -14.54
C GLY A 2 7.02 -13.13 -14.27
N VAL A 3 5.90 -13.78 -13.95
CA VAL A 3 4.60 -13.13 -13.68
C VAL A 3 4.22 -13.16 -12.20
N ASP A 4 4.91 -13.96 -11.39
CA ASP A 4 4.52 -14.24 -10.01
C ASP A 4 4.83 -13.10 -9.04
N THR A 5 5.87 -12.30 -9.29
CA THR A 5 6.33 -11.28 -8.31
C THR A 5 5.44 -10.02 -8.31
N MET A 6 5.03 -9.55 -9.49
CA MET A 6 4.20 -8.35 -9.62
C MET A 6 2.79 -8.57 -9.08
N GLU A 7 2.21 -9.75 -9.31
CA GLU A 7 0.86 -10.09 -8.84
C GLU A 7 0.81 -10.21 -7.30
N ILE A 8 1.89 -10.71 -6.68
CA ILE A 8 2.02 -10.76 -5.21
C ILE A 8 2.11 -9.35 -4.63
N THR A 9 2.92 -8.47 -5.23
CA THR A 9 3.06 -7.08 -4.75
C THR A 9 1.76 -6.30 -4.90
N GLN A 10 1.04 -6.46 -6.01
CA GLN A 10 -0.28 -5.85 -6.19
C GLN A 10 -1.30 -6.34 -5.16
N LYS A 11 -1.36 -7.65 -4.88
CA LYS A 11 -2.24 -8.19 -3.83
C LYS A 11 -1.91 -7.62 -2.45
N MET A 12 -0.63 -7.44 -2.13
CA MET A 12 -0.21 -6.81 -0.87
C MET A 12 -0.61 -5.33 -0.80
N ILE A 13 -0.50 -4.59 -1.90
CA ILE A 13 -0.95 -3.19 -1.97
C ILE A 13 -2.47 -3.10 -1.79
N ASP A 14 -3.24 -3.97 -2.44
CA ASP A 14 -4.71 -4.00 -2.32
C ASP A 14 -5.15 -4.32 -0.89
N ASP A 15 -4.48 -5.28 -0.24
CA ASP A 15 -4.76 -5.66 1.14
C ASP A 15 -4.50 -4.49 2.12
N VAL A 16 -3.35 -3.82 1.99
CA VAL A 16 -3.03 -2.65 2.82
C VAL A 16 -3.98 -1.48 2.53
N ARG A 17 -4.44 -1.33 1.28
CA ARG A 17 -5.43 -0.31 0.90
C ARG A 17 -6.79 -0.58 1.57
N ARG A 18 -7.24 -1.84 1.62
CA ARG A 18 -8.46 -2.22 2.35
C ARG A 18 -8.34 -1.98 3.85
N GLN A 19 -7.19 -2.30 4.45
CA GLN A 19 -6.92 -2.00 5.86
C GLN A 19 -6.98 -0.49 6.14
N LEU A 20 -6.42 0.34 5.24
CA LEU A 20 -6.49 1.79 5.36
C LEU A 20 -7.93 2.30 5.27
N GLU A 21 -8.73 1.79 4.33
CA GLU A 21 -10.13 2.15 4.18
C GLU A 21 -10.96 1.76 5.41
N GLN A 22 -10.75 0.57 5.95
CA GLN A 22 -11.42 0.09 7.16
C GLN A 22 -11.04 0.96 8.38
N ALA A 23 -9.76 1.25 8.56
CA ALA A 23 -9.27 2.13 9.61
C ALA A 23 -9.85 3.55 9.47
N ALA A 24 -9.89 4.09 8.25
CA ALA A 24 -10.53 5.36 7.94
C ALA A 24 -12.01 5.33 8.33
N LYS A 25 -12.78 4.33 7.92
CA LYS A 25 -14.20 4.21 8.30
C LYS A 25 -14.39 4.15 9.82
N ASN A 26 -13.58 3.38 10.53
CA ASN A 26 -13.66 3.24 11.98
C ASN A 26 -13.29 4.53 12.72
N ALA A 27 -12.36 5.31 12.20
CA ALA A 27 -11.95 6.60 12.77
C ALA A 27 -12.81 7.79 12.29
N GLY A 28 -13.87 7.55 11.50
CA GLY A 28 -14.71 8.63 10.94
C GLY A 28 -14.01 9.46 9.86
N TYR A 29 -13.13 8.83 9.08
CA TYR A 29 -12.26 9.43 8.07
C TYR A 29 -11.30 10.49 8.63
N ASN A 30 -10.89 10.32 9.89
CA ASN A 30 -9.88 11.19 10.49
C ASN A 30 -8.48 10.86 9.95
N PHE A 31 -8.05 11.54 8.89
CA PHE A 31 -6.71 11.34 8.31
C PHE A 31 -5.55 11.77 9.23
N LEU A 32 -5.84 12.45 10.34
CA LEU A 32 -4.86 12.79 11.37
C LEU A 32 -4.73 11.72 12.44
N ASP A 33 -5.55 10.66 12.38
CA ASP A 33 -5.44 9.55 13.29
C ASP A 33 -4.07 8.86 13.14
N PRO A 34 -3.33 8.66 14.24
CA PRO A 34 -1.97 8.12 14.19
C PRO A 34 -1.92 6.69 13.62
N GLU A 35 -3.00 5.90 13.70
CA GLU A 35 -3.06 4.58 13.06
C GLU A 35 -3.23 4.72 11.54
N ILE A 36 -4.11 5.62 11.08
CA ILE A 36 -4.31 5.89 9.64
C ILE A 36 -3.03 6.42 9.01
N VAL A 37 -2.33 7.33 9.68
CA VAL A 37 -1.04 7.86 9.20
C VAL A 37 0.00 6.74 9.07
N LYS A 38 0.10 5.85 10.05
CA LYS A 38 1.03 4.70 9.99
C LYS A 38 0.70 3.75 8.85
N ILE A 39 -0.58 3.43 8.65
CA ILE A 39 -1.02 2.53 7.56
C ILE A 39 -0.77 3.20 6.20
N SER A 40 -1.06 4.49 6.07
CA SER A 40 -0.81 5.27 4.85
C SER A 40 0.67 5.30 4.49
N GLN A 41 1.56 5.56 5.45
CA GLN A 41 3.01 5.52 5.23
C GLN A 41 3.51 4.13 4.84
N LYS A 42 2.89 3.05 5.35
CA LYS A 42 3.22 1.69 4.98
C LYS A 42 2.80 1.38 3.54
N LEU A 43 1.63 1.86 3.12
CA LEU A 43 1.14 1.76 1.75
C LEU A 43 2.07 2.51 0.79
N ASP A 44 2.46 3.74 1.14
CA ASP A 44 3.33 4.58 0.32
C ASP A 44 4.69 3.91 0.06
N LYS A 45 5.31 3.35 1.12
CA LYS A 45 6.56 2.57 0.99
C LYS A 45 6.42 1.35 0.09
N LEU A 46 5.28 0.65 0.13
CA LEU A 46 5.04 -0.51 -0.72
C LEU A 46 4.85 -0.10 -2.18
N ILE A 47 4.16 1.01 -2.43
CA ILE A 47 3.98 1.56 -3.78
C ILE A 47 5.32 2.03 -4.34
N VAL A 48 6.13 2.77 -3.57
CA VAL A 48 7.45 3.22 -4.00
C VAL A 48 8.39 2.03 -4.25
N ALA A 49 8.40 1.03 -3.37
CA ALA A 49 9.19 -0.18 -3.58
C ALA A 49 8.76 -0.92 -4.86
N HIS A 50 7.45 -1.00 -5.11
CA HIS A 50 6.91 -1.57 -6.35
C HIS A 50 7.32 -0.75 -7.58
N MET A 51 7.19 0.58 -7.55
CA MET A 51 7.61 1.48 -8.65
C MET A 51 9.12 1.41 -8.92
N ILE A 52 9.95 1.21 -7.90
CA ILE A 52 11.40 1.04 -8.08
C ILE A 52 11.72 -0.33 -8.71
N GLN A 53 10.99 -1.38 -8.33
CA GLN A 53 11.15 -2.71 -8.91
C GLN A 53 10.63 -2.80 -10.36
N ASP A 54 9.54 -2.11 -10.67
CA ASP A 54 8.98 -1.96 -12.02
C ASP A 54 9.82 -0.98 -12.87
N GLY A 55 10.41 0.02 -12.19
CA GLY A 55 11.39 0.98 -12.67
C GLY A 55 12.77 0.39 -12.96
N LYS A 56 12.80 -0.80 -13.56
CA LYS A 56 13.92 -1.15 -14.42
C LYS A 56 13.80 -0.26 -15.66
N ARG A 57 14.62 0.78 -15.74
CA ARG A 57 15.52 1.04 -16.90
C ARG A 57 16.24 2.39 -16.78
N PRO A 58 17.43 2.50 -17.38
CA PRO A 58 17.53 2.64 -18.83
C PRO A 58 17.64 1.32 -19.59
#